data_AF-A0A0F8Y8I1-F1
#
_entry.id   AF-A0A0F8Y8I1-F1
#
_cell.length_a   1.000
_cell.length_b   1.000
_cell.length_c   1.000
_cell.angle_alpha   90.00
_cell.angle_beta   90.00
_cell.angle_gamma   90.00
#
_symmetry.space_group_name_H-M   'P 1'
#
loop_
_entity.id
_entity.type
_entity.pdbx_description
1 polymer ?
#
loop_
_entity_poly.entity_id
_entity_poly.type
_entity_poly.pdbx_seq_one_letter_code
_entity_poly.pdbx_strand_id
1 'polypeptide(L)'
;MLLPNGAQVDLISAQGGTLRSTGDVATRLMQSNFNIGALRTNDVLRKDEWSQLDTALIEVARQRLPLVSALVAAGLSFNIGNGLGTTILEWETVSDMQAADVSMSGVTRGQEDTLEYILASMPLPIIHKDFTINIRKLTASRTLGQPLDLAQAELAGRLVAEATEAMVVDGHATRVGTARIYGLSTVPNSEAVTMTALWDTTSIAVDYVTD
;
A
#
# COMPACT_ATOMS: atom_id res chain seq x y z
N MET A 1 38.07 -20.02 24.31
CA MET A 1 39.02 -20.73 23.43
C MET A 1 38.60 -20.44 22.00
N LEU A 2 39.31 -19.52 21.33
CA LEU A 2 39.05 -19.15 19.93
C LEU A 2 39.50 -20.31 19.04
N LEU A 3 38.57 -20.88 18.27
CA LEU A 3 38.88 -21.87 17.25
C LEU A 3 39.56 -21.16 16.04
N PRO A 4 40.53 -21.80 15.38
CA PRO A 4 41.28 -21.24 14.26
C PRO A 4 40.45 -21.30 12.96
N ASN A 5 39.41 -20.48 12.91
CA ASN A 5 38.67 -20.01 11.74
C ASN A 5 37.49 -19.25 12.32
N GLY A 6 37.24 -18.02 11.88
CA GLY A 6 36.26 -17.07 12.46
C GLY A 6 34.78 -17.50 12.44
N ALA A 7 34.46 -18.80 12.44
CA ALA A 7 33.13 -19.32 12.66
C ALA A 7 32.74 -19.13 14.14
N GLN A 8 31.93 -18.11 14.42
CA GLN A 8 31.19 -18.03 15.69
C GLN A 8 30.14 -19.15 15.70
N VAL A 9 30.42 -20.22 16.43
CA VAL A 9 29.47 -21.34 16.63
C VAL A 9 28.60 -21.02 17.84
N ASP A 10 27.29 -21.01 17.62
CA ASP A 10 26.28 -20.83 18.67
C ASP A 10 26.14 -22.17 19.44
N LEU A 11 26.63 -22.22 20.68
CA LEU A 11 26.73 -23.43 21.48
C LEU A 11 26.11 -23.22 22.87
N ILE A 12 25.26 -24.14 23.30
CA ILE A 12 24.83 -24.25 24.70
C ILE A 12 25.47 -25.52 25.26
N SER A 13 26.37 -25.38 26.22
CA SER A 13 27.05 -26.51 26.86
C SER A 13 26.85 -26.47 28.37
N ALA A 14 26.74 -27.64 28.98
CA ALA A 14 26.71 -27.79 30.44
C ALA A 14 28.10 -28.16 30.92
N GLN A 15 28.70 -27.34 31.80
CA GLN A 15 29.98 -27.66 32.44
C GLN A 15 29.88 -27.39 33.94
N GLY A 16 29.96 -28.45 34.75
CA GLY A 16 29.98 -28.36 36.21
C GLY A 16 28.65 -27.94 36.85
N GLY A 17 27.51 -28.35 36.30
CA GLY A 17 26.18 -28.02 36.83
C GLY A 17 25.63 -26.65 36.41
N THR A 18 26.40 -25.86 35.66
CA THR A 18 25.98 -24.56 35.12
C THR A 18 25.92 -24.62 33.60
N LEU A 19 24.81 -24.14 33.02
CA LEU A 19 24.67 -23.93 31.58
C LEU A 19 25.51 -22.71 31.15
N ARG A 20 26.30 -22.88 30.10
CA ARG A 20 27.10 -21.82 29.47
C ARG A 20 26.68 -21.71 28.00
N SER A 21 26.33 -20.51 27.57
CA SER A 21 26.00 -20.20 26.18
C SER A 21 27.14 -19.41 25.53
N THR A 22 27.51 -19.77 24.31
CA THR A 22 28.44 -19.02 23.46
C THR A 22 27.70 -18.63 22.19
N GLY A 23 27.66 -17.34 21.85
CA GLY A 23 26.92 -16.78 20.70
C GLY A 23 25.66 -16.01 21.10
N ASP A 24 25.25 -15.04 20.26
CA ASP A 24 24.19 -14.07 20.55
C ASP A 24 22.79 -14.71 20.63
N VAL A 25 22.55 -15.78 19.89
CA VAL A 25 21.24 -16.46 19.86
C VAL A 25 21.13 -17.43 21.06
N ALA A 26 22.20 -18.18 21.35
CA ALA A 26 22.26 -19.07 22.51
C ALA A 26 22.20 -18.31 23.84
N THR A 27 22.85 -17.15 23.95
CA THR A 27 22.77 -16.30 25.15
C THR A 27 21.35 -15.76 25.36
N ARG A 28 20.67 -15.28 24.32
CA ARG A 28 19.28 -14.80 24.40
C ARG A 28 18.28 -15.93 24.76
N LEU A 29 18.48 -17.15 24.25
CA LEU A 29 17.66 -18.30 24.65
C LEU A 29 17.92 -18.73 26.08
N MET A 30 19.17 -18.70 26.55
CA MET A 30 19.50 -19.07 27.93
C MET A 30 18.99 -18.03 28.94
N GLN A 31 19.07 -16.74 28.62
CA GLN A 31 18.54 -15.64 29.45
C GLN A 31 17.02 -15.65 29.57
N SER A 32 16.32 -16.20 28.58
CA SER A 32 14.85 -16.28 28.56
C SER A 32 14.30 -17.63 29.04
N ASN A 33 15.11 -18.44 29.73
CA ASN A 33 14.75 -19.80 30.17
C ASN A 33 14.24 -20.67 29.00
N PHE A 34 14.92 -20.62 27.85
CA PHE A 34 14.55 -21.33 26.62
C PHE A 34 13.18 -20.96 26.04
N ASN A 35 12.64 -19.79 26.40
CA ASN A 35 11.41 -19.29 25.81
C ASN A 35 11.66 -18.83 24.36
N ILE A 36 11.08 -19.55 23.40
CA ILE A 36 11.18 -19.26 21.96
C ILE A 36 10.61 -17.87 21.63
N GLY A 37 9.69 -17.34 22.44
CA GLY A 37 9.14 -15.99 22.30
C GLY A 37 10.18 -14.87 22.47
N ALA A 38 11.27 -15.12 23.19
CA ALA A 38 12.34 -14.13 23.35
C ALA A 38 13.14 -13.88 22.05
N LEU A 39 13.04 -14.79 21.07
CA LEU A 39 13.59 -14.63 19.73
C LEU A 39 12.72 -13.72 18.83
N ARG A 40 11.51 -13.37 19.29
CA ARG A 40 10.58 -12.44 18.64
C ARG A 40 10.63 -11.07 19.34
N THR A 41 11.82 -10.51 19.42
CA THR A 41 12.06 -9.18 20.02
C THR A 41 12.19 -8.12 18.93
N ASN A 42 11.75 -6.89 19.23
CA ASN A 42 11.97 -5.72 18.38
C ASN A 42 13.46 -5.36 18.44
N ASP A 43 14.30 -6.09 17.71
CA ASP A 43 15.71 -5.77 17.55
C ASP A 43 15.89 -4.75 16.42
N VAL A 44 16.83 -3.82 16.60
CA VAL A 44 17.09 -2.77 15.62
C VAL A 44 17.98 -3.29 14.51
N LEU A 45 17.58 -3.04 13.26
CA LEU A 45 18.45 -3.19 12.09
C LEU A 45 19.53 -2.09 12.13
N ARG A 46 20.74 -2.42 11.67
CA ARG A 46 21.85 -1.45 11.50
C ARG A 46 21.64 -0.64 10.21
N LYS A 47 22.37 0.47 10.08
CA LYS A 47 22.23 1.41 8.94
C LYS A 47 22.28 0.72 7.56
N ASP A 48 23.23 -0.18 7.35
CA ASP A 48 23.40 -0.83 6.04
C ASP A 48 22.27 -1.83 5.75
N GLU A 49 21.77 -2.52 6.78
CA GLU A 49 20.63 -3.44 6.70
C GLU A 49 19.35 -2.66 6.35
N TRP A 50 19.15 -1.48 6.95
CA TRP A 50 18.06 -0.56 6.59
C TRP A 50 18.16 -0.07 5.15
N SER A 51 19.36 0.30 4.69
CA SER A 51 19.56 0.78 3.32
C SER A 51 19.29 -0.32 2.28
N GLN A 52 19.68 -1.57 2.57
CA GLN A 52 19.39 -2.71 1.69
C GLN A 52 17.89 -2.99 1.60
N LEU A 53 17.20 -2.96 2.75
CA LEU A 53 15.75 -3.16 2.81
C LEU A 53 15.01 -2.08 2.02
N ASP A 54 15.37 -0.81 2.22
CA ASP A 54 14.72 0.32 1.54
C ASP A 54 14.92 0.26 0.01
N THR A 55 16.14 -0.06 -0.43
CA THR A 55 16.45 -0.21 -1.87
C THR A 55 15.59 -1.31 -2.50
N ALA A 56 15.52 -2.49 -1.86
CA ALA A 56 14.71 -3.59 -2.37
C ALA A 56 13.21 -3.25 -2.40
N LEU A 57 12.71 -2.54 -1.38
CA LEU A 57 11.31 -2.11 -1.33
C LEU A 57 10.97 -1.14 -2.46
N ILE A 58 11.84 -0.15 -2.71
CA ILE A 58 11.65 0.86 -3.77
C ILE A 58 11.64 0.22 -5.16
N GLU A 59 12.52 -0.76 -5.41
CA GLU A 59 12.56 -1.47 -6.69
C GLU A 59 11.25 -2.24 -6.96
N VAL A 60 10.73 -2.93 -5.94
CA VAL A 60 9.45 -3.64 -6.05
C VAL A 60 8.28 -2.67 -6.26
N ALA A 61 8.23 -1.57 -5.50
CA ALA A 61 7.17 -0.57 -5.63
C ALA A 61 7.14 0.04 -7.04
N ARG A 62 8.32 0.36 -7.62
CA ARG A 62 8.43 0.94 -8.96
C ARG A 62 7.88 0.03 -10.06
N GLN A 63 8.08 -1.28 -9.95
CA GLN A 63 7.63 -2.24 -10.97
C GLN A 63 6.11 -2.46 -10.98
N ARG A 64 5.40 -2.16 -9.88
CA ARG A 64 4.01 -2.58 -9.67
C ARG A 64 3.01 -1.45 -9.48
N LEU A 65 3.44 -0.18 -9.53
CA LEU A 65 2.56 1.00 -9.41
C LEU A 65 2.40 1.81 -10.72
N PRO A 66 2.16 1.19 -11.91
CA PRO A 66 2.11 1.94 -13.16
C PRO A 66 0.89 2.87 -13.24
N LEU A 67 -0.32 2.44 -12.84
CA LEU A 67 -1.52 3.25 -12.95
C LEU A 67 -1.46 4.43 -11.98
N VAL A 68 -1.10 4.15 -10.73
CA VAL A 68 -0.95 5.20 -9.70
C VAL A 68 0.11 6.21 -10.14
N SER A 69 1.25 5.74 -10.66
CA SER A 69 2.29 6.64 -11.17
C SER A 69 1.80 7.51 -12.34
N ALA A 70 0.97 6.96 -13.22
CA ALA A 70 0.39 7.70 -14.34
C ALA A 70 -0.62 8.76 -13.87
N LEU A 71 -1.47 8.43 -12.88
CA LEU A 71 -2.42 9.38 -12.30
C LEU A 71 -1.72 10.54 -11.59
N VAL A 72 -0.66 10.23 -10.83
CA VAL A 72 0.17 11.25 -10.17
C VAL A 72 0.90 12.11 -11.20
N ALA A 73 1.47 11.51 -12.25
CA ALA A 73 2.13 12.24 -13.34
C ALA A 73 1.16 13.13 -14.12
N ALA A 74 -0.12 12.72 -14.23
CA ALA A 74 -1.19 13.53 -14.81
C ALA A 74 -1.69 14.66 -13.89
N GLY A 75 -1.15 14.79 -12.66
CA GLY A 75 -1.55 15.81 -11.70
C GLY A 75 -2.88 15.55 -11.00
N LEU A 76 -3.42 14.33 -11.09
CA LEU A 76 -4.69 13.92 -10.47
C LEU A 76 -4.53 13.58 -8.98
N SER A 77 -3.70 14.34 -8.27
CA SER A 77 -3.41 14.14 -6.85
C SER A 77 -3.89 15.35 -6.04
N PHE A 78 -4.65 15.09 -4.98
CA PHE A 78 -5.02 16.11 -4.00
C PHE A 78 -4.18 15.92 -2.74
N ASN A 79 -3.40 16.94 -2.36
CA ASN A 79 -2.56 16.87 -1.17
C ASN A 79 -3.36 17.28 0.07
N ILE A 80 -3.54 16.35 1.00
CA ILE A 80 -4.30 16.58 2.23
C ILE A 80 -3.32 16.97 3.33
N GLY A 81 -3.53 18.14 3.94
CA GLY A 81 -2.81 18.53 5.14
C GLY A 81 -3.13 17.56 6.27
N ASN A 82 -2.11 16.90 6.84
CA ASN A 82 -2.24 15.91 7.90
C ASN A 82 -3.02 14.64 7.51
N GLY A 83 -2.63 14.00 6.40
CA GLY A 83 -3.25 12.77 5.89
C GLY A 83 -3.32 11.57 6.86
N LEU A 84 -2.50 11.53 7.91
CA LEU A 84 -2.57 10.48 8.94
C LEU A 84 -3.70 10.71 9.96
N GLY A 85 -4.11 11.95 10.18
CA GLY A 85 -5.17 12.30 11.13
C GLY A 85 -6.56 12.45 10.51
N THR A 86 -6.62 12.63 9.19
CA THR A 86 -7.87 12.79 8.45
C THR A 86 -8.41 11.43 8.02
N THR A 87 -9.60 11.06 8.48
CA THR A 87 -10.25 9.77 8.13
C THR A 87 -11.23 9.90 6.97
N ILE A 88 -11.74 11.11 6.70
CA ILE A 88 -12.72 11.41 5.66
C ILE A 88 -12.28 12.68 4.92
N LEU A 89 -12.32 12.63 3.59
CA LEU A 89 -12.24 13.79 2.71
C LEU A 89 -13.66 14.15 2.28
N GLU A 90 -14.07 15.39 2.51
CA GLU A 90 -15.39 15.91 2.12
C GLU A 90 -15.23 17.07 1.12
N TRP A 91 -16.07 17.10 0.09
CA TRP A 91 -16.13 18.18 -0.89
C TRP A 91 -17.58 18.46 -1.29
N GLU A 92 -17.87 19.70 -1.66
CA GLU A 92 -19.21 20.10 -2.10
C GLU A 92 -19.29 20.07 -3.63
N THR A 93 -20.41 19.58 -4.14
CA THR A 93 -20.78 19.65 -5.55
C THR A 93 -21.98 20.57 -5.70
N VAL A 94 -21.94 21.44 -6.71
CA VAL A 94 -22.99 22.43 -6.98
C VAL A 94 -23.90 21.90 -8.07
N SER A 95 -25.21 21.88 -7.83
CA SER A 95 -26.20 21.62 -8.88
C SER A 95 -26.47 22.88 -9.71
N ASP A 96 -26.75 22.71 -11.00
CA ASP A 96 -27.05 23.81 -11.92
C ASP A 96 -28.39 24.47 -11.59
N MET A 97 -28.50 25.76 -11.90
CA MET A 97 -29.72 26.55 -11.74
C MET A 97 -30.65 26.36 -12.95
N GLN A 98 -31.94 26.66 -12.77
CA GLN A 98 -32.89 26.61 -13.87
C GLN A 98 -32.56 27.59 -15.02
N ALA A 99 -33.00 27.25 -16.23
CA ALA A 99 -32.76 28.06 -17.42
C ALA A 99 -33.34 29.47 -17.29
N ALA A 100 -32.64 30.46 -17.85
CA ALA A 100 -33.04 31.86 -17.77
C ALA A 100 -34.36 32.14 -18.53
N ASP A 101 -35.26 32.89 -17.90
CA ASP A 101 -36.50 33.36 -18.52
C ASP A 101 -36.22 34.43 -19.59
N VAL A 102 -36.70 34.19 -20.82
CA VAL A 102 -36.62 35.16 -21.93
C VAL A 102 -37.98 35.81 -22.14
N SER A 103 -38.12 37.10 -21.80
CA SER A 103 -39.35 37.86 -22.02
C SER A 103 -39.08 39.18 -22.76
N MET A 104 -40.03 39.59 -23.61
CA MET A 104 -39.96 40.84 -24.39
C MET A 104 -40.56 42.05 -23.66
N SER A 105 -41.36 41.81 -22.61
CA SER A 105 -42.16 42.85 -21.96
C SER A 105 -41.59 43.34 -20.62
N GLY A 106 -40.62 42.64 -20.02
CA GLY A 106 -39.91 43.07 -18.80
C GLY A 106 -40.76 43.23 -17.52
N VAL A 107 -42.08 43.08 -17.59
CA VAL A 107 -43.02 43.22 -16.45
C VAL A 107 -43.20 41.91 -15.67
N THR A 108 -42.76 40.78 -16.21
CA THR A 108 -42.82 39.48 -15.54
C THR A 108 -41.60 39.33 -14.62
N ARG A 109 -41.85 39.09 -13.33
CA ARG A 109 -40.78 38.68 -12.41
C ARG A 109 -40.31 37.28 -12.79
N GLY A 110 -39.01 37.13 -13.03
CA GLY A 110 -38.38 35.81 -13.20
C GLY A 110 -38.41 35.02 -11.90
N GLN A 111 -38.25 33.70 -12.00
CA GLN A 111 -38.11 32.87 -10.80
C GLN A 111 -36.74 33.09 -10.15
N GLU A 112 -36.73 33.28 -8.83
CA GLU A 112 -35.51 33.28 -8.02
C GLU A 112 -35.16 31.83 -7.69
N ASP A 113 -33.93 31.43 -7.99
CA ASP A 113 -33.43 30.08 -7.74
C ASP A 113 -32.23 30.13 -6.79
N THR A 114 -32.06 29.08 -5.99
CA THR A 114 -31.01 28.96 -4.98
C THR A 114 -30.10 27.79 -5.33
N LEU A 115 -28.78 28.00 -5.25
CA LEU A 115 -27.81 26.93 -5.48
C LEU A 115 -27.95 25.84 -4.40
N GLU A 116 -28.19 24.61 -4.84
CA GLU A 116 -28.14 23.43 -3.98
C GLU A 116 -26.71 22.90 -3.91
N TYR A 117 -26.20 22.73 -2.69
CA TYR A 117 -24.88 22.16 -2.41
C TYR A 117 -25.05 20.73 -1.90
N ILE A 118 -24.49 19.77 -2.62
CA ILE A 118 -24.47 18.36 -2.22
C ILE A 118 -23.08 18.03 -1.68
N LEU A 119 -23.01 17.64 -0.40
CA LEU A 119 -21.78 17.19 0.24
C LEU A 119 -21.46 15.76 -0.18
N ALA A 120 -20.34 15.58 -0.88
CA ALA A 120 -19.76 14.30 -1.19
C ALA A 120 -18.61 13.99 -0.21
N SER A 121 -18.46 12.72 0.15
CA SER A 121 -17.44 12.29 1.10
C SER A 121 -16.80 10.96 0.68
N MET A 122 -15.50 10.83 0.96
CA MET A 122 -14.70 9.66 0.67
C MET A 122 -13.79 9.32 1.86
N PRO A 123 -13.80 8.06 2.34
CA PRO A 123 -12.92 7.66 3.43
C PRO A 123 -11.48 7.42 2.94
N LEU A 124 -10.49 7.67 3.81
CA LEU A 124 -9.07 7.50 3.52
C LEU A 124 -8.52 6.26 4.26
N PRO A 125 -8.29 5.12 3.56
CA PRO A 125 -7.82 3.90 4.18
C PRO A 125 -6.28 3.88 4.31
N ILE A 126 -5.78 3.14 5.30
CA ILE A 126 -4.36 2.83 5.45
C ILE A 126 -4.11 1.40 5.00
N ILE A 127 -3.27 1.21 3.98
CA ILE A 127 -2.86 -0.11 3.49
C ILE A 127 -1.54 -0.47 4.17
N HIS A 128 -1.51 -1.58 4.90
CA HIS A 128 -0.30 -2.08 5.54
C HIS A 128 -0.17 -3.59 5.37
N LYS A 129 1.08 -4.07 5.41
CA LYS A 129 1.40 -5.49 5.45
C LYS A 129 2.56 -5.74 6.39
N ASP A 130 2.29 -6.53 7.42
CA ASP A 130 3.29 -6.85 8.43
C ASP A 130 4.16 -8.04 7.98
N PHE A 131 5.45 -7.98 8.32
CA PHE A 131 6.38 -9.07 8.11
C PHE A 131 7.35 -9.16 9.29
N THR A 132 8.03 -10.30 9.43
CA THR A 132 8.97 -10.54 10.53
C THR A 132 10.25 -11.16 9.99
N ILE A 133 11.40 -10.67 10.43
CA ILE A 133 12.69 -11.25 10.05
C ILE A 133 13.16 -12.16 11.18
N ASN A 134 13.61 -13.36 10.82
CA ASN A 134 14.13 -14.28 11.82
C ASN A 134 15.50 -13.83 12.34
N ILE A 135 15.63 -13.76 13.67
CA ILE A 135 16.84 -13.33 14.35
C ILE A 135 18.08 -14.17 14.00
N ARG A 136 17.92 -15.46 13.69
CA ARG A 136 19.05 -16.31 13.26
C ARG A 136 19.58 -15.93 11.90
N LYS A 137 18.68 -15.53 10.97
CA LYS A 137 19.07 -15.01 9.66
C LYS A 137 19.77 -13.65 9.81
N LEU A 138 19.28 -12.80 10.70
CA LEU A 138 19.90 -11.51 11.01
C LEU A 138 21.31 -11.67 11.63
N THR A 139 21.46 -12.52 12.64
CA THR A 139 22.78 -12.80 13.23
C THR A 139 23.72 -13.47 12.23
N ALA A 140 23.22 -14.40 11.39
CA ALA A 140 24.03 -15.02 10.35
C ALA A 140 24.54 -13.99 9.32
N SER A 141 23.71 -13.04 8.89
CA SER A 141 24.14 -11.95 8.02
C SER A 141 25.25 -11.11 8.66
N ARG A 142 25.12 -10.80 9.96
CA ARG A 142 26.11 -10.02 10.73
C ARG A 142 27.44 -10.74 10.95
N THR A 143 27.42 -12.06 11.16
CA THR A 143 28.63 -12.83 11.51
C THR A 143 29.33 -13.42 10.29
N LEU A 144 28.56 -13.83 9.27
CA LEU A 144 29.08 -14.48 8.05
C LEU A 144 29.26 -13.48 6.90
N GLY A 145 28.83 -12.22 7.05
CA GLY A 145 28.90 -11.21 5.99
C GLY A 145 28.00 -11.52 4.78
N GLN A 146 27.03 -12.43 4.94
CA GLN A 146 26.07 -12.75 3.89
C GLN A 146 25.01 -11.64 3.80
N PRO A 147 24.51 -11.30 2.60
CA PRO A 147 23.44 -10.32 2.46
C PRO A 147 22.18 -10.77 3.22
N LEU A 148 21.41 -9.81 3.73
CA LEU A 148 20.17 -10.09 4.44
C LEU A 148 19.13 -10.67 3.46
N ASP A 149 18.39 -11.70 3.88
CA ASP A 149 17.29 -12.25 3.10
C ASP A 149 16.07 -11.32 3.15
N LEU A 150 15.81 -10.62 2.04
CA LEU A 150 14.77 -9.60 1.89
C LEU A 150 13.50 -10.11 1.20
N ALA A 151 13.43 -11.39 0.82
CA ALA A 151 12.33 -11.92 0.00
C ALA A 151 10.93 -11.71 0.64
N GLN A 152 10.84 -11.73 1.98
CA GLN A 152 9.58 -11.43 2.67
C GLN A 152 9.18 -9.96 2.60
N ALA A 153 10.16 -9.05 2.69
CA ALA A 153 9.92 -7.62 2.58
C ALA A 153 9.51 -7.24 1.14
N GLU A 154 10.16 -7.84 0.15
CA GLU A 154 9.80 -7.68 -1.26
C GLU A 154 8.37 -8.17 -1.55
N LEU A 155 8.00 -9.34 -1.01
CA LEU A 155 6.64 -9.86 -1.16
C LEU A 155 5.60 -8.97 -0.47
N ALA A 156 5.91 -8.47 0.73
CA ALA A 156 5.02 -7.56 1.45
C ALA A 156 4.81 -6.24 0.68
N GLY A 157 5.90 -5.65 0.17
CA GLY A 157 5.85 -4.46 -0.68
C GLY A 157 5.04 -4.68 -1.96
N ARG A 158 5.20 -5.84 -2.60
CA ARG A 158 4.40 -6.22 -3.78
C ARG A 158 2.91 -6.26 -3.47
N LEU A 159 2.51 -6.92 -2.38
CA LEU A 159 1.09 -7.03 -2.02
C LEU A 159 0.47 -5.67 -1.69
N VAL A 160 1.20 -4.76 -1.06
CA VAL A 160 0.75 -3.39 -0.81
C VAL A 160 0.58 -2.61 -2.11
N ALA A 161 1.51 -2.77 -3.06
CA ALA A 161 1.41 -2.14 -4.38
C ALA A 161 0.19 -2.66 -5.16
N GLU A 162 0.00 -3.99 -5.21
CA GLU A 162 -1.16 -4.62 -5.85
C GLU A 162 -2.48 -4.19 -5.20
N ALA A 163 -2.54 -4.09 -3.87
CA ALA A 163 -3.72 -3.60 -3.16
C ALA A 163 -4.03 -2.14 -3.49
N THR A 164 -3.00 -1.28 -3.61
CA THR A 164 -3.17 0.12 -4.00
C THR A 164 -3.73 0.24 -5.42
N GLU A 165 -3.21 -0.53 -6.37
CA GLU A 165 -3.66 -0.54 -7.76
C GLU A 165 -5.07 -1.11 -7.90
N ALA A 166 -5.36 -2.24 -7.25
CA ALA A 166 -6.70 -2.83 -7.23
C ALA A 166 -7.74 -1.86 -6.68
N MET A 167 -7.38 -1.09 -5.65
CA MET A 167 -8.26 -0.07 -5.08
C MET A 167 -8.56 1.07 -6.05
N VAL A 168 -7.62 1.45 -6.94
CA VAL A 168 -7.89 2.45 -7.97
C VAL A 168 -8.87 1.92 -9.02
N VAL A 169 -8.72 0.65 -9.43
CA VAL A 169 -9.54 0.05 -10.48
C VAL A 169 -10.95 -0.26 -9.96
N ASP A 170 -11.07 -1.03 -8.89
CA ASP A 170 -12.34 -1.57 -8.41
C ASP A 170 -12.97 -0.70 -7.31
N GLY A 171 -12.18 0.15 -6.67
CA GLY A 171 -12.56 0.85 -5.45
C GLY A 171 -12.33 -0.03 -4.24
N HIS A 172 -12.91 0.36 -3.11
CA HIS A 172 -12.83 -0.46 -1.90
C HIS A 172 -14.12 -0.36 -1.07
N ALA A 173 -14.52 -1.49 -0.50
CA ALA A 173 -15.78 -1.62 0.24
C ALA A 173 -15.74 -0.98 1.63
N THR A 174 -14.60 -0.45 2.07
CA THR A 174 -14.49 0.29 3.33
C THR A 174 -15.41 1.50 3.29
N ARG A 175 -16.30 1.57 4.29
CA ARG A 175 -17.33 2.60 4.41
C ARG A 175 -17.22 3.30 5.74
N VAL A 176 -17.40 4.61 5.71
CA VAL A 176 -17.64 5.43 6.89
C VAL A 176 -18.97 6.13 6.67
N GLY A 177 -20.02 5.66 7.36
CA GLY A 177 -21.39 6.05 7.04
C GLY A 177 -21.81 5.57 5.64
N THR A 178 -22.27 6.49 4.80
CA THR A 178 -22.65 6.23 3.39
C THR A 178 -21.49 6.38 2.41
N ALA A 179 -20.39 7.01 2.84
CA ALA A 179 -19.20 7.26 2.03
C ALA A 179 -18.52 5.94 1.65
N ARG A 180 -18.19 5.76 0.37
CA ARG A 180 -17.42 4.62 -0.15
C ARG A 180 -16.34 5.09 -1.09
N ILE A 181 -15.31 4.27 -1.25
CA ILE A 181 -14.25 4.53 -2.23
C ILE A 181 -14.69 3.92 -3.56
N TYR A 182 -14.90 4.80 -4.53
CA TYR A 182 -15.20 4.43 -5.90
C TYR A 182 -13.90 4.14 -6.67
N GLY A 183 -13.92 3.10 -7.49
CA GLY A 183 -12.87 2.83 -8.46
C GLY A 183 -13.28 3.29 -9.86
N LEU A 184 -12.34 3.25 -10.79
CA LEU A 184 -12.57 3.59 -12.19
C LEU A 184 -13.69 2.74 -12.82
N SER A 185 -13.86 1.48 -12.41
CA SER A 185 -14.91 0.59 -12.91
C SER A 185 -16.26 0.73 -12.21
N THR A 186 -16.29 1.34 -11.02
CA THR A 186 -17.48 1.37 -10.14
C THR A 186 -18.07 2.76 -9.94
N VAL A 187 -17.47 3.78 -10.54
CA VAL A 187 -17.93 5.18 -10.43
C VAL A 187 -19.31 5.35 -11.09
N PRO A 188 -20.29 6.04 -10.44
CA PRO A 188 -21.65 6.12 -10.96
C PRO A 188 -21.80 6.90 -12.27
N ASN A 189 -20.88 7.81 -12.57
CA ASN A 189 -20.87 8.63 -13.78
C ASN A 189 -19.93 8.05 -14.87
N SER A 190 -19.89 6.72 -14.97
CA SER A 190 -19.13 6.04 -16.04
C SER A 190 -20.01 5.82 -17.26
N GLU A 191 -19.48 6.17 -18.44
CA GLU A 191 -20.11 5.86 -19.72
C GLU A 191 -19.68 4.45 -20.16
N ALA A 192 -20.52 3.46 -19.84
CA ALA A 192 -20.25 2.08 -20.20
C ALA A 192 -20.62 1.81 -21.67
N VAL A 193 -19.62 1.60 -22.51
CA VAL A 193 -19.81 1.17 -23.89
C VAL A 193 -19.75 -0.36 -23.97
N THR A 194 -20.80 -0.98 -24.51
CA THR A 194 -20.81 -2.42 -24.76
C THR A 194 -20.22 -2.70 -26.13
N MET A 195 -19.15 -3.50 -26.18
CA MET A 195 -18.56 -3.93 -27.45
C MET A 195 -19.42 -5.01 -28.10
N THR A 196 -19.75 -4.83 -29.38
CA THR A 196 -20.57 -5.77 -30.16
C THR A 196 -19.79 -6.95 -30.74
N ALA A 197 -18.45 -6.87 -30.80
CA ALA A 197 -17.56 -7.92 -31.30
C ALA A 197 -16.58 -8.40 -30.24
N LEU A 198 -16.33 -9.72 -30.21
CA LEU A 198 -15.37 -10.38 -29.32
C LEU A 198 -13.93 -10.22 -29.85
N TRP A 199 -13.01 -9.81 -28.98
CA TRP A 199 -11.60 -9.52 -29.33
C TRP A 199 -10.81 -10.71 -29.88
N ASP A 200 -11.27 -11.94 -29.64
CA ASP A 200 -10.56 -13.18 -29.98
C ASP A 200 -11.08 -13.85 -31.27
N THR A 201 -12.05 -13.24 -31.97
CA THR A 201 -12.75 -13.90 -33.10
C THR A 201 -12.65 -13.20 -34.45
N THR A 202 -12.12 -11.99 -34.48
CA THR A 202 -12.07 -11.16 -35.69
C THR A 202 -10.73 -11.30 -36.40
N SER A 203 -10.78 -11.84 -37.62
CA SER A 203 -9.61 -12.11 -38.47
C SER A 203 -9.15 -10.91 -39.31
N ILE A 204 -9.75 -9.72 -39.12
CA ILE A 204 -9.47 -8.52 -39.90
C ILE A 204 -9.47 -7.29 -38.98
N ALA A 205 -8.42 -6.46 -39.07
CA ALA A 205 -8.23 -5.26 -38.25
C ALA A 205 -9.25 -4.12 -38.52
N VAL A 206 -10.07 -4.24 -39.56
CA VAL A 206 -10.99 -3.18 -40.02
C VAL A 206 -12.22 -3.05 -39.10
N ASP A 207 -12.60 -4.12 -38.41
CA ASP A 207 -13.78 -4.15 -37.53
C ASP A 207 -13.62 -3.33 -36.23
N TYR A 208 -12.41 -2.80 -35.97
CA TYR A 208 -12.07 -2.08 -34.73
C TYR A 208 -12.03 -0.55 -34.88
N VAL A 209 -12.12 -0.01 -36.09
CA VAL A 209 -11.90 1.44 -36.36
C VAL A 209 -13.18 2.14 -36.85
N THR A 210 -14.35 1.52 -36.72
CA THR A 210 -15.62 2.16 -37.08
C THR A 210 -16.27 2.81 -35.87
N ASP A 211 -15.73 3.97 -35.49
CA ASP A 211 -16.41 5.21 -35.05
C ASP A 211 -15.38 6.22 -34.50
#